data_AF-A0A2N1TU34-F1
#
_entry.id   AF-A0A2N1TU34-F1
#
_cell.length_a   1.000
_cell.length_b   1.000
_cell.length_c   1.000
_cell.angle_alpha   90.00
_cell.angle_beta   90.00
_cell.angle_gamma   90.00
#
_symmetry.space_group_name_H-M   'P 1'
#
loop_
_entity.id
_entity.type
_entity.pdbx_description
1 polymer ?
#
loop_
_entity_poly.entity_id
_entity_poly.type
_entity_poly.pdbx_seq_one_letter_code
_entity_poly.pdbx_strand_id
1 'polypeptide(L)'
;MLAEALRAAGFKGVKIGCSEGSCGACAVMIDGRPRNSCILPAGMAEGSDILTVEGMGNPENPHVLQQAFVDSGSTQCGYCNPGALIAAKALLDSNANPTAEDVKDALDGNLCRCTGYIKRIDAVLEAAKATKKPAKRAGGKK
;
A
#
# COMPACT_ATOMS: atom_id res chain seq x y z
N MET A 1 14.38 14.22 -6.80
CA MET A 1 13.31 14.12 -5.79
C MET A 1 13.55 12.87 -4.94
N LEU A 2 12.76 12.65 -3.90
CA LEU A 2 12.91 11.48 -3.02
C LEU A 2 12.75 10.18 -3.82
N ALA A 3 11.84 10.14 -4.79
CA ALA A 3 11.63 8.97 -5.65
C ALA A 3 12.93 8.52 -6.35
N GLU A 4 13.67 9.45 -6.97
CA GLU A 4 14.93 9.11 -7.65
C GLU A 4 16.01 8.69 -6.68
N ALA A 5 16.09 9.32 -5.50
CA ALA A 5 17.05 8.96 -4.46
C ALA A 5 16.82 7.53 -3.95
N LEU A 6 15.58 7.18 -3.60
CA LEU A 6 15.20 5.84 -3.17
C LEU A 6 15.48 4.80 -4.26
N ARG A 7 15.13 5.12 -5.50
CA ARG A 7 15.41 4.23 -6.63
C ARG A 7 16.91 4.07 -6.84
N ALA A 8 17.71 5.13 -6.77
CA ALA A 8 19.17 5.05 -6.90
C ALA A 8 19.78 4.16 -5.80
N ALA A 9 19.23 4.21 -4.59
CA ALA A 9 19.63 3.37 -3.46
C ALA A 9 19.15 1.89 -3.55
N GLY A 10 18.38 1.52 -4.57
CA GLY A 10 17.97 0.13 -4.81
C GLY A 10 16.50 -0.19 -4.52
N PHE A 11 15.73 0.75 -3.97
CA PHE A 11 14.29 0.58 -3.72
C PHE A 11 13.49 0.80 -5.02
N LYS A 12 13.63 -0.13 -5.96
CA LYS A 12 13.09 -0.05 -7.33
C LYS A 12 11.58 -0.32 -7.41
N GLY A 13 10.96 -0.76 -6.31
CA GLY A 13 9.52 -0.85 -6.13
C GLY A 13 8.85 0.52 -6.23
N VAL A 14 9.52 1.58 -5.78
CA VAL A 14 9.08 2.96 -6.03
C VAL A 14 9.08 3.23 -7.53
N LYS A 15 7.90 3.50 -8.10
CA LYS A 15 7.73 3.78 -9.54
C LYS A 15 7.44 5.26 -9.78
N ILE A 16 7.76 5.73 -10.98
CA ILE A 16 7.55 7.13 -11.38
C ILE A 16 6.67 7.11 -12.63
N GLY A 17 5.37 7.34 -12.45
CA GLY A 17 4.39 7.32 -13.54
C GLY A 17 4.12 8.69 -14.18
N CYS A 18 3.90 9.72 -13.36
CA CYS A 18 3.56 11.07 -13.85
C CYS A 18 4.56 12.16 -13.44
N SER A 19 5.37 11.95 -12.39
CA SER A 19 6.27 12.97 -11.82
C SER A 19 5.61 14.27 -11.30
N GLU A 20 4.27 14.32 -11.22
CA GLU A 20 3.50 15.51 -10.84
C GLU A 20 2.66 15.32 -9.56
N GLY A 21 2.72 14.13 -8.95
CA GLY A 21 2.00 13.82 -7.70
C GLY A 21 0.57 13.33 -7.90
N SER A 22 0.11 13.11 -9.13
CA SER A 22 -1.28 12.72 -9.40
C SER A 22 -1.53 11.21 -9.41
N CYS A 23 -0.56 10.38 -9.81
CA CYS A 23 -0.83 8.96 -10.07
C CYS A 23 -0.59 7.99 -8.91
N GLY A 24 0.09 8.42 -7.84
CA GLY A 24 0.37 7.60 -6.65
C GLY A 24 1.38 6.46 -6.81
N ALA A 25 1.86 6.15 -8.02
CA ALA A 25 2.80 5.04 -8.24
C ALA A 25 4.13 5.17 -7.46
N CYS A 26 4.47 6.41 -7.05
CA CYS A 26 5.64 6.75 -6.25
C CYS A 26 5.38 6.78 -4.74
N ALA A 27 4.19 6.39 -4.28
CA ALA A 27 3.81 6.51 -2.88
C ALA A 27 4.71 5.65 -2.00
N VAL A 28 5.17 6.25 -0.91
CA VAL A 28 5.92 5.62 0.20
C VAL A 28 5.33 6.10 1.52
N MET A 29 5.56 5.36 2.61
CA MET A 29 5.24 5.86 3.95
C MET A 29 6.39 6.73 4.44
N ILE A 30 6.06 7.88 5.00
CA ILE A 30 7.01 8.76 5.70
C ILE A 30 6.38 9.09 7.05
N ASP A 31 7.04 8.68 8.13
CA ASP A 31 6.58 8.90 9.51
C ASP A 31 5.11 8.46 9.70
N GLY A 32 4.80 7.26 9.23
CA GLY A 32 3.46 6.65 9.33
C GLY A 32 2.40 7.25 8.40
N ARG A 33 2.75 8.12 7.44
CA ARG A 33 1.78 8.71 6.49
C ARG A 33 2.18 8.49 5.02
N PRO A 34 1.24 8.15 4.12
CA PRO A 34 1.53 8.01 2.70
C PRO A 34 1.86 9.37 2.08
N ARG A 35 2.92 9.41 1.27
CA ARG A 35 3.38 10.61 0.55
C ARG A 35 3.87 10.26 -0.85
N ASN A 36 3.61 11.16 -1.81
CA ASN A 36 4.13 11.04 -3.16
C ASN A 36 5.60 11.46 -3.21
N SER A 37 6.51 10.49 -3.28
CA SER A 37 7.95 10.75 -3.27
C SER A 37 8.48 11.48 -4.51
N CYS A 38 7.73 11.47 -5.63
CA CYS A 38 8.15 12.17 -6.84
C CYS A 38 8.04 13.71 -6.75
N ILE A 39 7.27 14.24 -5.80
CA ILE A 39 7.11 15.68 -5.58
C ILE A 39 7.69 16.14 -4.22
N LEU A 40 8.37 15.25 -3.50
CA LEU A 40 9.08 15.58 -2.26
C LEU A 40 10.59 15.72 -2.52
N PRO A 41 11.23 16.86 -2.22
CA PRO A 41 12.68 16.98 -2.22
C PRO A 41 13.32 16.00 -1.23
N ALA A 42 14.38 15.29 -1.63
CA ALA A 42 14.99 14.24 -0.79
C ALA A 42 15.52 14.78 0.54
N GLY A 43 16.09 15.99 0.57
CA GLY A 43 16.58 16.63 1.80
C GLY A 43 15.48 16.94 2.82
N MET A 44 14.21 17.01 2.41
CA MET A 44 13.10 17.18 3.37
C MET A 44 12.71 15.89 4.09
N ALA A 45 13.21 14.73 3.62
CA ALA A 45 12.97 13.43 4.24
C ALA A 45 14.16 12.98 5.09
N GLU A 46 15.15 13.85 5.31
CA GLU A 46 16.29 13.56 6.18
C GLU A 46 15.82 13.30 7.61
N GLY A 47 16.25 12.17 8.20
CA GLY A 47 15.87 11.75 9.54
C GLY A 47 14.47 11.13 9.68
N SER A 48 13.65 11.11 8.62
CA SER A 48 12.34 10.44 8.63
C SER A 48 12.47 8.92 8.54
N ASP A 49 11.50 8.21 9.12
CA ASP A 49 11.32 6.78 8.88
C ASP A 49 10.55 6.57 7.56
N ILE A 50 11.16 5.82 6.64
CA ILE A 50 10.62 5.60 5.29
C ILE A 50 10.36 4.11 5.07
N LEU A 51 9.10 3.77 4.81
CA LEU A 51 8.70 2.43 4.39
C LEU A 51 8.34 2.43 2.91
N THR A 52 9.01 1.59 2.13
CA THR A 52 8.65 1.28 0.74
C THR A 52 7.95 -0.09 0.65
N VAL A 53 7.47 -0.47 -0.54
CA VAL A 53 6.80 -1.77 -0.73
C VAL A 53 7.72 -2.94 -0.37
N GLU A 54 9.02 -2.80 -0.58
CA GLU A 54 10.05 -3.78 -0.23
C GLU A 54 10.10 -4.05 1.27
N GLY A 55 9.76 -3.06 2.10
CA GLY A 55 9.72 -3.22 3.55
C GLY A 55 8.43 -3.87 4.07
N MET A 56 7.42 -4.09 3.24
CA MET A 56 6.17 -4.73 3.66
C MET A 56 6.32 -6.26 3.82
N GLY A 57 7.11 -6.88 2.94
CA GLY A 57 7.26 -8.33 2.85
C GLY A 57 7.97 -8.73 1.56
N ASN A 58 8.29 -10.02 1.44
CA ASN A 58 9.00 -10.60 0.30
C ASN A 58 8.21 -11.81 -0.27
N PRO A 59 8.61 -12.39 -1.42
CA PRO A 59 7.87 -13.50 -2.02
C PRO A 59 7.70 -14.73 -1.11
N GLU A 60 8.66 -14.99 -0.22
CA GLU A 60 8.63 -16.13 0.70
C GLU A 60 7.76 -15.89 1.95
N ASN A 61 7.65 -14.63 2.37
CA ASN A 61 6.85 -14.18 3.50
C ASN A 61 6.17 -12.84 3.15
N PRO A 62 5.13 -12.88 2.30
CA PRO A 62 4.47 -11.68 1.85
C PRO A 62 3.61 -11.08 2.96
N HIS A 63 3.49 -9.76 2.95
CA HIS A 63 2.47 -9.07 3.72
C HIS A 63 1.08 -9.55 3.29
N VAL A 64 0.13 -9.58 4.22
CA VAL A 64 -1.26 -9.99 3.94
C VAL A 64 -1.91 -9.20 2.77
N LEU A 65 -1.60 -7.90 2.64
CA LEU A 65 -2.02 -7.10 1.50
C LEU A 65 -1.37 -7.52 0.18
N GLN A 66 -0.08 -7.89 0.20
CA GLN A 66 0.62 -8.39 -0.99
C GLN A 66 -0.01 -9.70 -1.45
N GLN A 67 -0.27 -10.61 -0.51
CA GLN A 67 -0.93 -11.90 -0.81
C GLN A 67 -2.35 -11.68 -1.34
N ALA A 68 -3.15 -10.83 -0.69
CA ALA A 68 -4.51 -10.54 -1.13
C ALA A 68 -4.57 -9.93 -2.54
N PHE A 69 -3.58 -9.12 -2.92
CA PHE A 69 -3.50 -8.55 -4.26
C PHE A 69 -3.25 -9.61 -5.35
N VAL A 70 -2.49 -10.66 -5.00
CA VAL A 70 -2.25 -11.82 -5.87
C VAL A 70 -3.51 -12.67 -5.96
N ASP A 71 -4.07 -13.07 -4.81
CA ASP A 71 -5.20 -14.01 -4.74
C ASP A 71 -6.47 -13.47 -5.41
N SER A 72 -6.71 -12.16 -5.32
CA SER A 72 -7.89 -11.53 -5.93
C SER A 72 -7.78 -11.30 -7.43
N GLY A 73 -6.60 -11.53 -8.03
CA GLY A 73 -6.32 -11.14 -9.41
C GLY A 73 -6.27 -9.62 -9.62
N SER A 74 -5.97 -8.84 -8.60
CA SER A 74 -5.88 -7.36 -8.68
C SER A 74 -4.60 -6.84 -9.35
N THR A 75 -3.84 -7.72 -10.01
CA THR A 75 -2.55 -7.44 -10.63
C THR A 75 -2.55 -7.84 -12.10
N GLN A 76 -2.08 -6.92 -12.97
CA GLN A 76 -1.77 -7.20 -14.37
C GLN A 76 -0.33 -6.78 -14.66
N CYS A 77 -0.10 -5.55 -15.16
CA CYS A 77 1.28 -5.05 -15.39
C CYS A 77 2.07 -4.82 -14.09
N GLY A 78 1.39 -4.73 -12.95
CA GLY A 78 1.99 -4.55 -11.63
C GLY A 78 2.57 -3.15 -11.35
N TYR A 79 2.61 -2.24 -12.32
CA TYR A 79 3.35 -0.98 -12.20
C TYR A 79 2.85 -0.08 -11.05
N CYS A 80 1.55 0.02 -10.83
CA CYS A 80 0.97 0.84 -9.75
C CYS A 80 0.72 0.06 -8.45
N ASN A 81 1.07 -1.23 -8.37
CA ASN A 81 0.87 -2.01 -7.15
C ASN A 81 1.68 -1.49 -5.96
N PRO A 82 2.96 -1.08 -6.10
CA PRO A 82 3.74 -0.58 -4.97
C PRO A 82 3.06 0.56 -4.22
N GLY A 83 2.62 1.59 -4.95
CA GLY A 83 1.92 2.74 -4.34
C GLY A 83 0.55 2.35 -3.75
N ALA A 84 -0.22 1.53 -4.46
CA ALA A 84 -1.51 1.07 -3.98
C ALA A 84 -1.41 0.24 -2.69
N LEU A 85 -0.38 -0.60 -2.56
CA LEU A 85 -0.12 -1.37 -1.34
C LEU A 85 0.25 -0.47 -0.16
N ILE A 86 1.04 0.58 -0.39
CA ILE A 86 1.36 1.59 0.63
C ILE A 86 0.11 2.34 1.10
N ALA A 87 -0.75 2.75 0.17
CA ALA A 87 -2.00 3.42 0.52
C ALA A 87 -2.98 2.50 1.25
N ALA A 88 -3.14 1.25 0.79
CA ALA A 88 -3.95 0.26 1.47
C ALA A 88 -3.42 -0.07 2.87
N LYS A 89 -2.10 -0.14 3.05
CA LYS A 89 -1.49 -0.31 4.37
C LYS A 89 -1.83 0.86 5.29
N ALA A 90 -1.69 2.10 4.83
CA ALA A 90 -2.04 3.28 5.61
C ALA A 90 -3.51 3.27 6.07
N LEU A 91 -4.41 2.84 5.19
CA LEU A 91 -5.82 2.64 5.56
C LEU A 91 -5.96 1.59 6.65
N LEU A 92 -5.39 0.39 6.48
CA LEU A 92 -5.56 -0.70 7.45
C LEU A 92 -4.87 -0.44 8.80
N ASP A 93 -3.78 0.32 8.81
CA ASP A 93 -3.09 0.73 10.03
C ASP A 93 -3.95 1.72 10.86
N SER A 94 -4.78 2.54 10.20
CA SER A 94 -5.66 3.52 10.86
C SER A 94 -7.10 3.04 11.06
N ASN A 95 -7.58 2.13 10.21
CA ASN A 95 -8.91 1.55 10.25
C ASN A 95 -8.85 0.05 9.91
N ALA A 96 -8.88 -0.79 10.95
CA ALA A 96 -8.82 -2.25 10.82
C ALA A 96 -10.11 -2.89 10.26
N ASN A 97 -11.20 -2.13 10.11
CA ASN A 97 -12.46 -2.63 9.56
C ASN A 97 -13.04 -1.62 8.55
N PRO A 98 -12.34 -1.39 7.43
CA PRO A 98 -12.77 -0.42 6.43
C PRO A 98 -14.01 -0.92 5.69
N THR A 99 -14.83 0.03 5.27
CA THR A 99 -15.88 -0.18 4.28
C THR A 99 -15.29 -0.15 2.87
N ALA A 100 -16.06 -0.56 1.86
CA ALA A 100 -15.64 -0.44 0.47
C ALA A 100 -15.38 1.02 0.05
N GLU A 101 -16.11 1.97 0.66
CA GLU A 101 -15.92 3.40 0.37
C GLU A 101 -14.61 3.92 0.95
N ASP A 102 -14.27 3.53 2.19
CA ASP A 102 -12.98 3.87 2.79
C ASP A 102 -11.80 3.38 1.93
N VAL A 103 -11.94 2.20 1.33
CA VAL A 103 -10.93 1.64 0.42
C VAL A 103 -10.84 2.42 -0.89
N LYS A 104 -11.96 2.85 -1.46
CA LYS A 104 -11.95 3.69 -2.67
C LYS A 104 -11.25 5.01 -2.37
N ASP A 105 -11.62 5.69 -1.29
CA ASP A 105 -11.04 6.98 -0.90
C ASP A 105 -9.53 6.85 -0.67
N ALA A 106 -9.09 5.79 0.02
CA ALA A 106 -7.67 5.54 0.23
C ALA A 106 -6.89 5.26 -1.08
N LEU A 107 -7.54 4.65 -2.07
CA LEU A 107 -6.93 4.30 -3.36
C LEU A 107 -7.14 5.36 -4.45
N ASP A 108 -7.91 6.42 -4.21
CA ASP A 108 -8.23 7.45 -5.20
C ASP A 108 -6.97 8.14 -5.76
N GLY A 109 -5.97 8.35 -4.89
CA GLY A 109 -4.65 8.85 -5.27
C GLY A 109 -3.74 7.84 -6.00
N ASN A 110 -4.20 6.59 -6.26
CA ASN A 110 -3.41 5.50 -6.84
C ASN A 110 -4.03 4.97 -8.15
N LEU A 111 -3.69 5.65 -9.25
CA LEU A 111 -4.25 5.35 -10.56
C LEU A 111 -3.80 3.99 -11.09
N CYS A 112 -4.75 3.22 -11.62
CA CYS A 112 -4.53 1.94 -12.26
C CYS A 112 -5.15 1.92 -13.65
N ARG A 113 -4.32 1.71 -14.69
CA ARG A 113 -4.81 1.64 -16.06
C ARG A 113 -5.34 0.26 -16.46
N CYS A 114 -4.99 -0.79 -15.72
CA CYS A 114 -5.17 -2.17 -16.16
C CYS A 114 -6.39 -2.86 -15.53
N THR A 115 -6.64 -2.65 -14.24
CA THR A 115 -7.48 -3.57 -13.44
C THR A 115 -8.93 -3.13 -13.24
N GLY A 116 -9.27 -1.87 -13.55
CA GLY A 116 -10.61 -1.34 -13.29
C GLY A 116 -10.99 -1.23 -11.81
N TYR A 117 -10.01 -1.30 -10.89
CA TYR A 117 -10.11 -1.04 -9.45
C TYR A 117 -10.91 -2.03 -8.59
N ILE A 118 -11.98 -2.63 -9.09
CA ILE A 118 -12.88 -3.49 -8.27
C ILE A 118 -12.11 -4.60 -7.53
N LYS A 119 -11.22 -5.31 -8.22
CA LYS A 119 -10.42 -6.37 -7.59
C LYS A 119 -9.42 -5.88 -6.55
N ARG A 120 -8.98 -4.62 -6.63
CA ARG A 120 -8.14 -4.01 -5.58
C ARG A 120 -8.95 -3.74 -4.33
N ILE A 121 -10.19 -3.25 -4.51
CA ILE A 121 -11.10 -3.01 -3.39
C ILE A 121 -11.38 -4.32 -2.67
N ASP A 122 -11.73 -5.37 -3.41
CA ASP A 122 -11.93 -6.73 -2.88
C ASP A 122 -10.69 -7.20 -2.12
N ALA A 123 -9.48 -7.03 -2.69
CA ALA A 123 -8.23 -7.45 -2.06
C ALA A 123 -7.99 -6.80 -0.69
N VAL A 124 -8.20 -5.49 -0.58
CA VAL A 124 -7.99 -4.76 0.68
C VAL A 124 -9.00 -5.18 1.73
N LEU A 125 -10.27 -5.37 1.34
CA LEU A 125 -11.32 -5.84 2.24
C LEU A 125 -11.05 -7.26 2.74
N GLU A 126 -10.58 -8.17 1.88
CA GLU A 126 -10.18 -9.52 2.29
C GLU A 126 -8.96 -9.50 3.21
N ALA A 127 -7.95 -8.66 2.91
CA ALA A 127 -6.80 -8.49 3.78
C ALA A 127 -7.20 -7.99 5.18
N ALA A 128 -8.16 -7.06 5.27
CA ALA A 128 -8.69 -6.58 6.55
C ALA A 128 -9.40 -7.67 7.36
N LYS A 129 -10.02 -8.66 6.71
CA LYS A 129 -10.60 -9.82 7.41
C LYS A 129 -9.51 -10.74 7.95
N ALA A 130 -8.44 -10.95 7.19
CA ALA A 130 -7.33 -11.83 7.57
C ALA A 130 -6.48 -11.25 8.73
N THR A 131 -6.41 -9.93 8.88
CA THR A 131 -5.73 -9.28 10.02
C THR A 131 -6.54 -9.29 11.31
N LYS A 132 -7.85 -9.59 11.26
CA LYS A 132 -8.65 -9.77 12.47
C LYS A 132 -8.16 -11.00 13.23
N LYS A 133 -7.43 -10.77 14.33
CA LYS A 133 -7.15 -11.81 15.33
C LYS A 133 -8.50 -12.45 15.72
N PRO A 134 -8.64 -13.80 15.71
CA PRO A 134 -9.90 -14.42 16.11
C PRO A 134 -10.25 -13.94 17.51
N ALA A 135 -11.47 -13.44 17.68
CA ALA A 135 -11.98 -13.07 19.00
C ALA A 135 -11.73 -14.26 19.95
N LYS A 136 -11.01 -14.03 21.05
CA LYS A 136 -10.87 -15.04 22.10
C LYS A 136 -12.28 -15.49 22.45
N ARG A 137 -12.62 -16.76 22.16
CA ARG A 137 -13.88 -17.35 22.64
C ARG A 137 -13.86 -17.16 24.15
N ALA A 138 -14.73 -16.29 24.66
CA ALA A 138 -14.93 -16.15 26.09
C ALA A 138 -15.35 -17.53 26.59
N GLY A 139 -14.46 -18.19 27.34
CA GLY A 139 -14.71 -19.50 27.91
C GLY A 139 -15.98 -19.44 28.73
N GLY A 140 -17.01 -20.15 28.27
CA GLY A 140 -18.20 -20.38 29.05
C GLY A 140 -17.80 -21.06 30.36
N LYS A 141 -18.01 -20.38 31.48
CA LYS A 141 -17.94 -20.98 32.80
C LYS A 141 -19.04 -22.05 32.85
N LYS A 142 -18.63 -23.31 33.05
CA LYS A 142 -19.50 -24.33 33.63
C LYS A 142 -19.65 -24.07 35.12
#